data_AF-A0A814Q653-F1
#
_entry.id   AF-A0A814Q653-F1
#
_cell.length_a   1.000
_cell.length_b   1.000
_cell.length_c   1.000
_cell.angle_alpha   90.00
_cell.angle_beta   90.00
_cell.angle_gamma   90.00
#
_symmetry.space_group_name_H-M   'P 1'
#
loop_
_entity.id
_entity.type
_entity.pdbx_description
1 polymer ?
#
loop_
_entity_poly.entity_id
_entity_poly.type
_entity_poly.pdbx_seq_one_letter_code
_entity_poly.pdbx_strand_id
1 'polypeptide(L)'
;MANSSSSRTGNACCSCEVELKKNAPYILAGLGVSGGLLLLANRNIPAMSVPVLSSAADRVAYALRWSGLEGISMVTAVWCVIGVRAKYGTESTEPDSNQHLKVTQKMLTNATESFLTFTAAKLALATVLEPNNLRLIPALSGLFIIGRYSFDAAINHPSRTFGYTINAVATFTAYGLFLYKLLTGGLHSNILPFPLR
;
A
#
# COMPACT_ATOMS: atom_id res chain seq x y z
N MET A 1 11.69 33.45 30.55
CA MET A 1 11.65 32.45 29.45
C MET A 1 11.29 31.09 30.04
N ALA A 2 10.00 30.73 30.05
CA ALA A 2 9.51 29.37 30.27
C ALA A 2 7.99 29.35 29.99
N ASN A 3 7.49 28.23 29.49
CA ASN A 3 6.09 27.86 29.22
C ASN A 3 5.43 28.31 27.91
N SER A 4 5.77 27.62 26.81
CA SER A 4 4.88 27.48 25.65
C SER A 4 4.80 26.05 25.09
N SER A 5 5.33 25.04 25.79
CA SER A 5 5.41 23.64 25.30
C SER A 5 4.29 22.72 25.83
N SER A 6 3.59 23.10 26.91
CA SER A 6 2.58 22.23 27.55
C SER A 6 1.18 22.28 26.90
N SER A 7 0.87 23.28 26.05
CA SER A 7 -0.47 23.43 25.46
C SER A 7 -0.65 22.74 24.10
N ARG A 8 0.45 22.33 23.43
CA ARG A 8 0.37 21.68 22.11
C ARG A 8 0.08 20.17 22.19
N THR A 9 0.53 19.51 23.26
CA THR A 9 0.37 18.06 23.45
C THR A 9 -1.05 17.65 23.84
N GLY A 10 -1.74 18.45 24.66
CA GLY A 10 -3.15 18.22 25.01
C GLY A 10 -4.11 18.35 23.81
N ASN A 11 -3.88 19.34 22.94
CA ASN A 11 -4.73 19.57 21.78
C ASN A 11 -4.53 18.53 20.66
N ALA A 12 -3.32 18.01 20.49
CA ALA A 12 -3.03 16.98 19.47
C ALA A 12 -3.70 15.64 19.80
N CYS A 13 -3.73 15.24 21.08
CA CYS A 13 -4.33 13.97 21.51
C CYS A 13 -5.86 14.01 21.33
N CYS A 14 -6.53 15.09 21.77
CA CYS A 14 -7.96 15.28 21.53
C CYS A 14 -8.31 15.37 20.05
N SER A 15 -7.47 16.01 19.22
CA SER A 15 -7.70 16.09 17.77
C SER A 15 -7.60 14.72 17.09
N CYS A 16 -6.69 13.86 17.54
CA CYS A 16 -6.51 12.52 16.97
C CYS A 16 -7.69 11.60 17.32
N GLU A 17 -8.18 11.63 18.56
CA GLU A 17 -9.33 10.82 18.98
C GLU A 17 -10.61 11.23 18.23
N VAL A 18 -10.82 12.54 18.00
CA VAL A 18 -11.96 13.07 17.25
C VAL A 18 -11.89 12.66 15.77
N GLU A 19 -10.73 12.78 15.14
CA GLU A 19 -10.53 12.33 13.75
C GLU A 19 -10.64 10.80 13.62
N LEU A 20 -10.18 10.04 14.61
CA LEU A 20 -10.33 8.59 14.64
C LEU A 20 -11.80 8.19 14.71
N LYS A 21 -12.59 8.81 15.59
CA LYS A 21 -14.05 8.55 15.70
C LYS A 21 -14.78 8.89 14.39
N LYS A 22 -14.40 9.98 13.73
CA LYS A 22 -14.97 10.39 12.44
C LYS A 22 -14.64 9.41 11.31
N ASN A 23 -13.43 8.87 11.29
CA ASN A 23 -12.98 7.97 10.23
C ASN A 23 -13.19 6.48 10.54
N ALA A 24 -13.54 6.12 11.78
CA ALA A 24 -13.80 4.77 12.26
C ALA A 24 -14.67 3.90 11.33
N PRO A 25 -15.83 4.37 10.81
CA PRO A 25 -16.65 3.52 9.94
C PRO A 25 -15.94 3.13 8.64
N TYR A 26 -15.14 4.04 8.06
CA TYR A 26 -14.38 3.77 6.84
C TYR A 26 -13.21 2.82 7.09
N ILE A 27 -12.57 2.92 8.27
CA ILE A 27 -11.51 2.00 8.68
C ILE A 27 -12.08 0.59 8.86
N LEU A 28 -13.18 0.46 9.60
CA LEU A 28 -13.85 -0.83 9.83
C LEU A 28 -14.34 -1.45 8.51
N ALA A 29 -14.93 -0.64 7.62
CA ALA A 29 -15.31 -1.11 6.28
C ALA A 29 -14.10 -1.56 5.46
N GLY A 30 -13.00 -0.80 5.49
CA GLY A 30 -11.76 -1.16 4.78
C GLY A 30 -11.15 -2.46 5.28
N LEU A 31 -11.09 -2.64 6.60
CA LEU A 31 -10.64 -3.90 7.24
C LEU A 31 -11.55 -5.07 6.88
N GLY A 32 -12.87 -4.87 6.95
CA GLY A 32 -13.86 -5.90 6.61
C GLY A 32 -13.79 -6.33 5.15
N VAL A 33 -13.73 -5.37 4.22
CA VAL A 33 -13.59 -5.66 2.77
C VAL A 33 -12.26 -6.34 2.48
N SER A 34 -11.15 -5.84 3.02
CA SER A 34 -9.83 -6.41 2.78
C SER A 34 -9.71 -7.82 3.35
N GLY A 35 -10.15 -8.02 4.60
CA GLY A 35 -10.17 -9.33 5.24
C GLY A 35 -11.09 -10.30 4.53
N GLY A 36 -12.30 -9.87 4.15
CA GLY A 36 -13.24 -10.66 3.37
C GLY A 36 -12.67 -11.07 2.01
N LEU A 37 -12.03 -10.15 1.29
CA LEU A 37 -11.42 -10.45 -0.01
C LEU A 37 -10.22 -11.39 0.13
N LEU A 38 -9.39 -11.24 1.16
CA LEU A 38 -8.30 -12.18 1.47
C LEU A 38 -8.82 -13.58 1.83
N LEU A 39 -9.90 -13.67 2.61
CA LEU A 39 -10.53 -14.94 2.98
C LEU A 39 -11.20 -15.61 1.78
N LEU A 40 -11.92 -14.84 0.95
CA LEU A 40 -12.51 -15.33 -0.29
C LEU A 40 -11.44 -15.73 -1.30
N ALA A 41 -10.35 -15.00 -1.39
CA ALA A 41 -9.17 -15.36 -2.17
C ALA A 41 -8.59 -16.70 -1.66
N ASN A 42 -8.37 -16.84 -0.36
CA ASN A 42 -7.86 -18.10 0.19
C ASN A 42 -8.80 -19.29 -0.05
N ARG A 43 -10.12 -19.08 -0.01
CA ARG A 43 -11.13 -20.14 -0.15
C ARG A 43 -11.50 -20.50 -1.60
N ASN A 44 -11.60 -19.52 -2.50
CA ASN A 44 -12.06 -19.71 -3.89
C ASN A 44 -10.94 -19.74 -4.93
N ILE A 45 -9.67 -19.49 -4.55
CA ILE A 45 -8.51 -19.67 -5.42
C ILE A 45 -7.93 -21.09 -5.33
N PRO A 46 -8.73 -22.17 -5.48
CA PRO A 46 -8.26 -23.38 -6.15
C PRO A 46 -8.30 -23.25 -7.69
N ALA A 47 -9.04 -22.28 -8.23
CA ALA A 47 -9.34 -22.17 -9.66
C ALA A 47 -8.32 -21.35 -10.49
N MET A 48 -7.43 -20.59 -9.85
CA MET A 48 -6.39 -19.83 -10.56
C MET A 48 -5.17 -20.74 -10.69
N SER A 49 -4.94 -21.24 -11.91
CA SER A 49 -3.77 -22.04 -12.27
C SER A 49 -2.50 -21.20 -12.12
N VAL A 50 -1.93 -21.19 -10.92
CA VAL A 50 -0.64 -20.54 -10.70
C VAL A 50 0.44 -21.48 -11.23
N PRO A 51 1.35 -20.99 -12.09
CA PRO A 51 2.47 -21.82 -12.55
C PRO A 51 3.28 -22.29 -11.35
N VAL A 52 3.64 -23.57 -11.35
CA VAL A 52 4.51 -24.15 -10.32
C VAL A 52 5.92 -23.62 -10.56
N LEU A 53 6.27 -22.53 -9.86
CA LEU A 53 7.57 -21.87 -9.97
C LEU A 53 8.44 -22.29 -8.78
N SER A 54 9.37 -23.22 -9.01
CA SER A 54 10.27 -23.75 -7.99
C SER A 54 11.39 -22.77 -7.63
N SER A 55 11.93 -22.05 -8.61
CA SER A 55 12.99 -21.06 -8.41
C SER A 55 12.47 -19.79 -7.72
N ALA A 56 13.26 -19.22 -6.81
CA ALA A 56 12.96 -17.92 -6.23
C ALA A 56 12.99 -16.79 -7.28
N ALA A 57 13.86 -16.92 -8.29
CA ALA A 57 13.97 -15.95 -9.38
C ALA A 57 12.67 -15.87 -10.20
N ASP A 58 12.05 -17.02 -10.48
CA ASP A 58 10.79 -17.08 -11.23
C ASP A 58 9.62 -16.49 -10.42
N ARG A 59 9.62 -16.70 -9.11
CA ARG A 59 8.62 -16.12 -8.19
C ARG A 59 8.73 -14.60 -8.12
N VAL A 60 9.95 -14.08 -8.08
CA VAL A 60 10.21 -12.62 -8.15
C VAL A 60 9.80 -12.06 -9.51
N ALA A 61 10.12 -12.74 -10.61
CA ALA A 61 9.69 -12.33 -11.95
C ALA A 61 8.15 -12.30 -12.07
N TYR A 62 7.47 -13.29 -11.48
CA TYR A 62 6.02 -13.31 -11.39
C TYR A 62 5.48 -12.12 -10.60
N ALA A 63 6.04 -11.82 -9.43
CA ALA A 63 5.69 -10.65 -8.62
C ALA A 63 5.89 -9.33 -9.38
N LEU A 64 6.98 -9.24 -10.15
CA LEU A 64 7.31 -8.04 -10.93
C LEU A 64 6.32 -7.81 -12.09
N ARG A 65 5.84 -8.87 -12.75
CA ARG A 65 4.77 -8.75 -13.76
C ARG A 65 3.51 -8.11 -13.18
N TRP A 66 3.14 -8.47 -11.95
CA TRP A 66 2.02 -7.86 -11.24
C TRP A 66 2.29 -6.40 -10.84
N SER A 67 3.54 -6.02 -10.57
CA SER A 67 3.91 -4.61 -10.36
C SER A 67 3.66 -3.75 -11.59
N GLY A 68 3.67 -4.33 -12.79
CA GLY A 68 3.25 -3.63 -14.02
C GLY A 68 1.79 -3.18 -13.98
N LEU A 69 0.89 -4.01 -13.45
CA LEU A 69 -0.53 -3.66 -13.30
C LEU A 69 -0.73 -2.58 -12.23
N GLU A 70 -0.01 -2.65 -11.12
CA GLU A 70 0.01 -1.59 -10.11
C GLU A 70 0.57 -0.28 -10.67
N GLY A 71 1.56 -0.36 -11.56
CA GLY A 71 2.12 0.79 -12.27
C GLY A 71 1.08 1.57 -13.07
N ILE A 72 0.01 0.93 -13.56
CA ILE A 72 -1.09 1.62 -14.23
C ILE A 72 -1.74 2.65 -13.30
N SER A 73 -1.94 2.30 -12.01
CA SER A 73 -2.47 3.23 -11.01
C SER A 73 -1.52 4.42 -10.76
N MET A 74 -0.22 4.22 -10.91
CA MET A 74 0.76 5.30 -10.80
C MET A 74 0.71 6.23 -12.01
N VAL A 75 0.58 5.66 -13.21
CA VAL A 75 0.42 6.41 -14.45
C VAL A 75 -0.83 7.28 -14.39
N THR A 76 -1.96 6.76 -13.87
CA THR A 76 -3.18 7.56 -13.69
C THR A 76 -2.98 8.72 -12.71
N ALA A 77 -2.23 8.52 -11.62
CA ALA A 77 -1.91 9.60 -10.67
C ALA A 77 -1.03 10.69 -11.30
N VAL A 78 -0.04 10.30 -12.11
CA VAL A 78 0.81 11.24 -12.87
C VAL A 78 -0.04 12.03 -13.87
N TRP A 79 -0.92 11.36 -14.64
CA TRP A 79 -1.83 12.03 -15.58
C TRP A 79 -2.75 13.03 -14.88
N CYS A 80 -3.23 12.71 -13.67
CA CYS A 80 -4.02 13.64 -12.86
C CYS A 80 -3.24 14.93 -12.54
N VAL A 81 -1.98 14.80 -12.09
CA VAL A 81 -1.10 15.96 -11.82
C VAL A 81 -0.85 16.78 -13.09
N ILE A 82 -0.57 16.12 -14.22
CA ILE A 82 -0.37 16.80 -15.50
C ILE A 82 -1.63 17.59 -15.90
N GLY A 83 -2.82 17.00 -15.77
CA GLY A 83 -4.09 17.67 -16.06
C GLY A 83 -4.34 18.88 -15.16
N VAL A 84 -4.03 18.76 -13.87
CA VAL A 84 -4.12 19.89 -12.92
C VAL A 84 -3.11 20.99 -13.28
N ARG A 85 -1.86 20.65 -13.62
CA ARG A 85 -0.86 21.63 -14.07
C ARG A 85 -1.26 22.31 -15.38
N ALA A 86 -1.85 21.58 -16.32
CA ALA A 86 -2.34 22.14 -17.57
C ALA A 86 -3.50 23.12 -17.35
N LYS A 87 -4.39 22.82 -16.39
CA LYS A 87 -5.55 23.67 -16.07
C LYS A 87 -5.22 24.89 -15.23
N TYR A 88 -4.30 24.77 -14.27
CA TYR A 88 -4.01 25.80 -13.27
C TYR A 88 -2.61 26.45 -13.39
N GLY A 89 -1.82 26.05 -14.39
CA GLY A 89 -0.45 26.53 -14.63
C GLY A 89 0.63 25.69 -13.92
N THR A 90 1.85 25.74 -14.45
CA THR A 90 3.02 25.00 -13.94
C THR A 90 3.77 25.72 -12.82
N GLU A 91 3.60 27.03 -12.72
CA GLU A 91 4.33 27.89 -11.80
C GLU A 91 3.33 28.84 -11.13
N SER A 92 3.01 28.58 -9.86
CA SER A 92 2.73 29.73 -9.02
C SER A 92 4.07 30.31 -8.61
N THR A 93 4.41 31.49 -9.14
CA THR A 93 5.51 32.31 -8.64
C THR A 93 5.33 32.64 -7.14
N GLU A 94 4.13 32.42 -6.60
CA GLU A 94 3.86 32.43 -5.17
C GLU A 94 3.74 31.01 -4.58
N PRO A 95 4.41 30.70 -3.47
CA PRO A 95 4.35 29.38 -2.82
C PRO A 95 2.95 29.01 -2.26
N ASP A 96 1.95 29.88 -2.36
CA ASP A 96 0.62 29.71 -1.77
C ASP A 96 -0.59 29.72 -2.73
N SER A 97 -0.44 30.01 -4.03
CA SER A 97 -1.62 30.43 -4.81
C SER A 97 -2.51 29.33 -5.40
N ASN A 98 -2.14 28.03 -5.37
CA ASN A 98 -2.98 26.96 -5.93
C ASN A 98 -3.13 25.74 -5.00
N GLN A 99 -4.16 25.77 -4.14
CA GLN A 99 -4.51 24.67 -3.23
C GLN A 99 -4.72 23.34 -3.96
N HIS A 100 -5.30 23.36 -5.17
CA HIS A 100 -5.47 22.16 -6.00
C HIS A 100 -4.13 21.52 -6.36
N LEU A 101 -3.15 22.31 -6.81
CA LEU A 101 -1.83 21.81 -7.17
C LEU A 101 -1.10 21.21 -5.95
N LYS A 102 -1.20 21.86 -4.78
CA LYS A 102 -0.63 21.34 -3.52
C LYS A 102 -1.24 20.00 -3.12
N VAL A 103 -2.56 19.85 -3.23
CA VAL A 103 -3.27 18.61 -2.90
C VAL A 103 -2.84 17.49 -3.86
N THR A 104 -2.84 17.74 -5.18
CA THR A 104 -2.48 16.72 -6.16
C THR A 104 -1.00 16.33 -6.09
N GLN A 105 -0.10 17.27 -5.79
CA GLN A 105 1.32 16.95 -5.53
C GLN A 105 1.48 16.05 -4.31
N LYS A 106 0.81 16.36 -3.18
CA LYS A 106 0.83 15.52 -1.99
C LYS A 106 0.26 14.12 -2.25
N MET A 107 -0.78 14.03 -3.08
CA MET A 107 -1.36 12.75 -3.50
C MET A 107 -0.38 11.93 -4.33
N LEU A 108 0.33 12.55 -5.27
CA LEU A 108 1.35 11.87 -6.07
C LEU A 108 2.50 11.37 -5.20
N THR A 109 2.97 12.16 -4.25
CA THR A 109 4.00 11.72 -3.29
C THR A 109 3.49 10.54 -2.47
N ASN A 110 2.29 10.60 -1.92
CA ASN A 110 1.71 9.50 -1.15
C ASN A 110 1.54 8.22 -1.98
N ALA A 111 1.08 8.37 -3.23
CA ALA A 111 0.94 7.26 -4.15
C ALA A 111 2.31 6.62 -4.41
N THR A 112 3.33 7.44 -4.69
CA THR A 112 4.70 7.00 -4.94
C THR A 112 5.29 6.25 -3.75
N GLU A 113 5.20 6.83 -2.55
CA GLU A 113 5.66 6.21 -1.30
C GLU A 113 4.99 4.85 -1.08
N SER A 114 3.67 4.81 -1.26
CA SER A 114 2.90 3.59 -1.03
C SER A 114 3.19 2.51 -2.07
N PHE A 115 3.36 2.90 -3.34
CA PHE A 115 3.72 1.98 -4.42
C PHE A 115 5.11 1.38 -4.23
N LEU A 116 6.11 2.21 -3.88
CA LEU A 116 7.46 1.74 -3.59
C LEU A 116 7.46 0.81 -2.37
N THR A 117 6.77 1.20 -1.30
CA THR A 117 6.68 0.41 -0.07
C THR A 117 6.00 -0.94 -0.32
N PHE A 118 4.89 -0.95 -1.05
CA PHE A 118 4.16 -2.18 -1.37
C PHE A 118 4.94 -3.08 -2.33
N THR A 119 5.55 -2.50 -3.37
CA THR A 119 6.39 -3.25 -4.32
C THR A 119 7.55 -3.92 -3.61
N ALA A 120 8.26 -3.20 -2.74
CA ALA A 120 9.35 -3.77 -1.94
C ALA A 120 8.85 -4.92 -1.04
N ALA A 121 7.73 -4.73 -0.34
CA ALA A 121 7.13 -5.76 0.51
C ALA A 121 6.75 -7.02 -0.27
N LYS A 122 6.11 -6.84 -1.43
CA LYS A 122 5.65 -7.92 -2.31
C LYS A 122 6.83 -8.70 -2.92
N LEU A 123 7.87 -8.00 -3.35
CA LEU A 123 9.09 -8.64 -3.86
C LEU A 123 9.81 -9.42 -2.76
N ALA A 124 9.96 -8.84 -1.56
CA ALA A 124 10.53 -9.53 -0.41
C ALA A 124 9.73 -10.79 -0.06
N LEU A 125 8.40 -10.70 -0.01
CA LEU A 125 7.53 -11.85 0.20
C LEU A 125 7.73 -12.92 -0.87
N ALA A 126 7.83 -12.55 -2.15
CA ALA A 126 8.02 -13.51 -3.24
C ALA A 126 9.30 -14.36 -3.13
N THR A 127 10.34 -13.87 -2.45
CA THR A 127 11.58 -14.62 -2.23
C THR A 127 11.41 -15.79 -1.25
N VAL A 128 10.51 -15.65 -0.27
CA VAL A 128 10.31 -16.63 0.81
C VAL A 128 9.04 -17.47 0.63
N LEU A 129 8.20 -17.11 -0.34
CA LEU A 129 6.87 -17.71 -0.51
C LEU A 129 6.93 -19.05 -1.26
N GLU A 130 6.46 -20.13 -0.63
CA GLU A 130 6.36 -21.44 -1.27
C GLU A 130 5.49 -21.42 -2.55
N PRO A 131 5.74 -22.32 -3.52
CA PRO A 131 5.01 -22.35 -4.80
C PRO A 131 3.49 -22.40 -4.65
N ASN A 132 2.99 -23.12 -3.63
CA ASN A 132 1.55 -23.26 -3.36
C ASN A 132 0.89 -21.94 -2.90
N ASN A 133 1.68 -21.02 -2.35
CA ASN A 133 1.19 -19.77 -1.76
C ASN A 133 1.36 -18.56 -2.70
N LEU A 134 1.93 -18.74 -3.90
CA LEU A 134 2.13 -17.67 -4.90
C LEU A 134 0.84 -16.96 -5.32
N ARG A 135 -0.32 -17.59 -5.06
CA ARG A 135 -1.67 -17.04 -5.19
C ARG A 135 -1.92 -15.77 -4.37
N LEU A 136 -1.14 -15.53 -3.32
CA LEU A 136 -1.27 -14.33 -2.50
C LEU A 136 -0.78 -13.06 -3.22
N ILE A 137 0.19 -13.19 -4.13
CA ILE A 137 0.74 -12.07 -4.89
C ILE A 137 -0.35 -11.34 -5.70
N PRO A 138 -1.13 -12.01 -6.58
CA PRO A 138 -2.19 -11.35 -7.33
C PRO A 138 -3.29 -10.79 -6.44
N ALA A 139 -3.64 -11.48 -5.34
CA ALA A 139 -4.68 -11.01 -4.41
C ALA A 139 -4.26 -9.70 -3.71
N LEU A 140 -3.02 -9.63 -3.22
CA LEU A 140 -2.46 -8.43 -2.60
C LEU A 140 -2.35 -7.29 -3.62
N SER A 141 -1.93 -7.60 -4.85
CA SER A 141 -1.84 -6.63 -5.94
C SER A 141 -3.21 -6.03 -6.28
N GLY A 142 -4.24 -6.87 -6.37
CA GLY A 142 -5.63 -6.44 -6.59
C GLY A 142 -6.16 -5.56 -5.45
N LEU A 143 -5.90 -5.93 -4.20
CA LEU A 143 -6.23 -5.10 -3.04
C LEU A 143 -5.59 -3.72 -3.10
N PHE A 144 -4.29 -3.67 -3.41
CA PHE A 144 -3.58 -2.41 -3.56
C PHE A 144 -4.19 -1.52 -4.65
N ILE A 145 -4.51 -2.10 -5.81
CA ILE A 145 -5.14 -1.36 -6.91
C ILE A 145 -6.53 -0.83 -6.52
N ILE A 146 -7.37 -1.66 -5.90
CA ILE A 146 -8.71 -1.26 -5.42
C ILE A 146 -8.60 -0.15 -4.37
N GLY A 147 -7.65 -0.29 -3.45
CA GLY A 147 -7.38 0.71 -2.42
C GLY A 147 -6.94 2.04 -3.01
N ARG A 148 -6.08 2.03 -4.05
CA ARG A 148 -5.65 3.25 -4.76
C ARG A 148 -6.79 3.95 -5.47
N TYR A 149 -7.54 3.24 -6.31
CA TYR A 149 -8.67 3.86 -7.01
C TYR A 149 -9.75 4.38 -6.05
N SER A 150 -10.00 3.67 -4.94
CA SER A 150 -10.94 4.13 -3.91
C SER A 150 -10.45 5.38 -3.16
N PHE A 151 -9.12 5.50 -2.95
CA PHE A 151 -8.51 6.68 -2.36
C PHE A 151 -8.59 7.88 -3.32
N ASP A 152 -8.24 7.68 -4.59
CA ASP A 152 -8.25 8.72 -5.62
C ASP A 152 -9.68 9.17 -5.99
N ALA A 153 -10.68 8.27 -5.94
CA ALA A 153 -12.07 8.65 -6.15
C ALA A 153 -12.64 9.53 -5.03
N ALA A 154 -12.06 9.46 -3.82
CA ALA A 154 -12.53 10.15 -2.63
C ALA A 154 -11.71 11.44 -2.32
N ILE A 155 -11.13 12.07 -3.34
CA ILE A 155 -10.39 13.34 -3.19
C ILE A 155 -11.25 14.37 -2.44
N ASN A 156 -10.67 14.95 -1.39
CA ASN A 156 -11.31 15.92 -0.47
C ASN A 156 -12.49 15.37 0.37
N HIS A 157 -12.75 14.06 0.37
CA HIS A 157 -13.79 13.43 1.17
C HIS A 157 -13.19 12.52 2.27
N PRO A 158 -13.76 12.43 3.48
CA PRO A 158 -13.26 11.56 4.55
C PRO A 158 -13.26 10.07 4.20
N SER A 159 -14.09 9.65 3.23
CA SER A 159 -14.07 8.26 2.73
C SER A 159 -12.75 7.85 2.08
N ARG A 160 -11.82 8.78 1.79
CA ARG A 160 -10.45 8.43 1.35
C ARG A 160 -9.75 7.49 2.33
N THR A 161 -10.09 7.57 3.62
CA THR A 161 -9.51 6.72 4.66
C THR A 161 -9.82 5.24 4.42
N PHE A 162 -10.93 4.92 3.73
CA PHE A 162 -11.25 3.55 3.28
C PHE A 162 -10.17 3.02 2.33
N GLY A 163 -9.87 3.75 1.25
CA GLY A 163 -8.84 3.35 0.28
C GLY A 163 -7.44 3.29 0.92
N TYR A 164 -7.13 4.23 1.81
CA TYR A 164 -5.89 4.19 2.61
C TYR A 164 -5.80 2.93 3.47
N THR A 165 -6.89 2.54 4.14
CA THR A 165 -6.96 1.33 4.98
C THR A 165 -6.72 0.07 4.14
N ILE A 166 -7.33 -0.04 2.97
CA ILE A 166 -7.12 -1.20 2.08
C ILE A 166 -5.64 -1.31 1.66
N ASN A 167 -5.03 -0.19 1.27
CA ASN A 167 -3.61 -0.15 0.90
C ASN A 167 -2.70 -0.52 2.07
N ALA A 168 -3.02 -0.03 3.27
CA ALA A 168 -2.30 -0.37 4.49
C ALA A 168 -2.40 -1.87 4.77
N VAL A 169 -3.60 -2.46 4.69
CA VAL A 169 -3.79 -3.91 4.89
C VAL A 169 -2.96 -4.71 3.89
N ALA A 170 -2.99 -4.37 2.59
CA ALA A 170 -2.19 -5.06 1.58
C ALA A 170 -0.69 -5.01 1.91
N THR A 171 -0.19 -3.83 2.31
CA THR A 171 1.23 -3.60 2.63
C THR A 171 1.66 -4.31 3.90
N PHE A 172 0.92 -4.14 5.00
CA PHE A 172 1.22 -4.77 6.28
C PHE A 172 1.05 -6.29 6.22
N THR A 173 0.10 -6.79 5.43
CA THR A 173 -0.04 -8.24 5.21
C THR A 173 1.18 -8.79 4.47
N ALA A 174 1.66 -8.10 3.43
CA ALA A 174 2.86 -8.54 2.71
C ALA A 174 4.11 -8.58 3.61
N TYR A 175 4.37 -7.52 4.36
CA TYR A 175 5.48 -7.48 5.32
C TYR A 175 5.30 -8.47 6.48
N GLY A 176 4.10 -8.58 7.03
CA GLY A 176 3.79 -9.47 8.13
C GLY A 176 4.00 -10.94 7.76
N LEU A 177 3.53 -11.35 6.58
CA LEU A 177 3.77 -12.69 6.05
C LEU A 177 5.24 -12.94 5.73
N PHE A 178 5.94 -11.93 5.17
CA PHE A 178 7.37 -12.01 4.92
C PHE A 178 8.15 -12.23 6.22
N LEU A 179 7.91 -11.40 7.25
CA LEU A 179 8.54 -11.53 8.57
C LEU A 179 8.18 -12.86 9.23
N TYR A 180 6.91 -13.26 9.19
CA TYR A 180 6.48 -14.55 9.73
C TYR A 180 7.21 -15.72 9.08
N LYS A 181 7.31 -15.75 7.74
CA LYS A 181 8.04 -16.79 7.01
C LYS A 181 9.54 -16.73 7.23
N LEU A 182 10.12 -15.53 7.39
CA LEU A 182 11.53 -15.36 7.74
C LEU A 182 11.84 -15.92 9.14
N LEU A 183 10.97 -15.66 10.11
CA LEU A 183 11.14 -16.11 11.50
C LEU A 183 10.86 -17.60 11.69
N THR A 184 9.84 -18.14 11.01
CA THR A 184 9.42 -19.55 11.14
C THR A 184 10.12 -20.50 10.17
N GLY A 185 10.47 -20.02 8.96
CA GLY A 185 11.24 -20.78 7.97
C GLY A 185 12.75 -20.82 8.28
N GLY A 186 13.21 -20.00 9.23
CA GLY A 186 14.58 -19.91 9.67
C GLY A 186 15.48 -19.18 8.66
N LEU A 187 16.33 -18.30 9.18
CA LEU A 187 17.54 -17.79 8.54
C LEU A 187 18.58 -18.92 8.25
N HIS A 188 18.15 -20.18 8.13
CA HIS A 188 18.95 -21.37 8.44
C HIS A 188 19.11 -22.38 7.31
N SER A 189 18.63 -22.14 6.09
CA SER A 189 18.84 -23.17 5.03
C SER A 189 19.09 -22.71 3.60
N ASN A 190 18.73 -21.49 3.17
CA ASN A 190 18.78 -21.17 1.74
C ASN A 190 19.27 -19.77 1.33
N ILE A 191 19.56 -18.86 2.28
CA ILE A 191 19.93 -17.47 1.94
C ILE A 191 21.43 -17.18 2.10
N LEU A 192 22.17 -17.98 2.88
CA LEU A 192 23.62 -17.86 2.98
C LEU A 192 24.29 -19.13 2.44
N PRO A 193 25.20 -19.03 1.44
CA PRO A 193 26.01 -20.16 1.00
C PRO A 193 27.12 -20.56 2.00
N PHE A 194 27.16 -19.93 3.19
CA PHE A 194 28.18 -20.17 4.19
C PHE A 194 27.55 -20.64 5.50
N PRO A 195 28.01 -21.76 6.07
CA PRO A 195 27.61 -22.17 7.41
C PRO A 195 28.20 -21.18 8.41
N LEU A 196 27.35 -20.45 9.13
CA LEU A 196 27.78 -19.75 10.33
C LEU A 196 27.90 -20.80 11.44
N ARG A 197 29.15 -21.20 11.68
CA ARG A 197 29.58 -22.03 12.81
C ARG A 197 30.04 -21.15 13.94
#